data_AF-K6WB56-F1
#
_entry.id   AF-K6WB56-F1
#
_cell.length_a   1.000
_cell.length_b   1.000
_cell.length_c   1.000
_cell.angle_alpha   90.00
_cell.angle_beta   90.00
_cell.angle_gamma   90.00
#
_symmetry.space_group_name_H-M   'P 1'
#
loop_
_entity.id
_entity.type
_entity.pdbx_description
1 polymer ?
#
loop_
_entity_poly.entity_id
_entity_poly.type
_entity_poly.pdbx_seq_one_letter_code
_entity_poly.pdbx_strand_id
1 'polypeptide(L)'
;MTPHNRAADAWRDGHIVAARRQYEAILASDPGDWGAGFQVAWLDGIFGTLTLDRLDRLRRPDLSDAAERALEALRGMAEYPTPLEGEESDWDIEALRARGHEEEYSSWWEAHGKSAAKAGLYGVADACLEEAERREPSGAYWDPPSWTHSLPALLDAHLALVADPFA
;
A
#
# COMPACT_ATOMS: atom_id res chain seq x y z
N MET A 1 19.43 -3.44 9.89
CA MET A 1 18.10 -3.33 9.24
C MET A 1 17.54 -4.72 9.06
N THR A 2 16.36 -4.99 9.61
CA THR A 2 15.69 -6.32 9.52
C THR A 2 15.08 -6.54 8.12
N PRO A 3 14.73 -7.78 7.72
CA PRO A 3 13.96 -8.02 6.50
C PRO A 3 12.65 -7.22 6.45
N HIS A 4 11.89 -7.19 7.56
CA HIS A 4 10.67 -6.40 7.70
C HIS A 4 10.91 -4.92 7.48
N ASN A 5 11.96 -4.32 8.07
CA ASN A 5 12.24 -2.90 7.86
C ASN A 5 12.51 -2.59 6.39
N ARG A 6 13.27 -3.43 5.68
CA ARG A 6 13.50 -3.22 4.24
C ARG A 6 12.21 -3.28 3.42
N ALA A 7 11.31 -4.21 3.76
CA ALA A 7 10.05 -4.39 3.05
C ALA A 7 9.08 -3.22 3.34
N ALA A 8 9.05 -2.76 4.58
CA ALA A 8 8.30 -1.59 5.03
C ALA A 8 8.83 -0.29 4.39
N ASP A 9 10.15 -0.15 4.28
CA ASP A 9 10.78 1.00 3.62
C ASP A 9 10.42 1.01 2.11
N ALA A 10 10.55 -0.13 1.42
CA ALA A 10 10.13 -0.22 0.02
C ALA A 10 8.63 0.09 -0.18
N TRP A 11 7.77 -0.36 0.74
CA TRP A 11 6.35 -0.01 0.72
C TRP A 11 6.12 1.49 0.92
N ARG A 12 6.76 2.09 1.93
CA ARG A 12 6.69 3.53 2.24
C ARG A 12 7.10 4.36 1.02
N ASP A 13 8.17 3.97 0.35
CA ASP A 13 8.73 4.69 -0.79
C ASP A 13 7.94 4.45 -2.10
N GLY A 14 6.84 3.69 -2.07
CA GLY A 14 6.00 3.42 -3.24
C GLY A 14 6.55 2.35 -4.20
N HIS A 15 7.62 1.63 -3.82
CA HIS A 15 8.19 0.54 -4.59
C HIS A 15 7.48 -0.79 -4.31
N ILE A 16 6.21 -0.90 -4.71
CA ILE A 16 5.33 -2.02 -4.31
C ILE A 16 5.80 -3.38 -4.82
N VAL A 17 6.41 -3.46 -6.00
CA VAL A 17 6.94 -4.73 -6.53
C VAL A 17 8.12 -5.21 -5.69
N ALA A 18 8.99 -4.27 -5.30
CA ALA A 18 10.11 -4.55 -4.41
C ALA A 18 9.63 -4.94 -3.01
N ALA A 19 8.59 -4.27 -2.49
CA ALA A 19 7.98 -4.60 -1.20
C ALA A 19 7.38 -6.01 -1.21
N ARG A 20 6.53 -6.35 -2.21
CA ARG A 20 5.96 -7.70 -2.36
C ARG A 20 7.05 -8.76 -2.35
N ARG A 21 8.07 -8.62 -3.21
CA ARG A 21 9.17 -9.58 -3.30
C ARG A 21 9.84 -9.83 -1.94
N GLN A 22 9.96 -8.79 -1.13
CA GLN A 22 10.59 -8.89 0.19
C GLN A 22 9.68 -9.56 1.22
N TYR A 23 8.38 -9.25 1.25
CA TYR A 23 7.43 -9.96 2.11
C TYR A 23 7.27 -11.42 1.71
N GLU A 24 7.25 -11.74 0.41
CA GLU A 24 7.26 -13.12 -0.07
C GLU A 24 8.55 -13.87 0.33
N ALA A 25 9.70 -13.19 0.33
CA ALA A 25 10.96 -13.78 0.83
C ALA A 25 10.94 -14.03 2.34
N ILE A 26 10.26 -13.19 3.12
CA ILE A 26 9.99 -13.43 4.55
C ILE A 26 9.13 -14.68 4.68
N LEU A 27 8.01 -14.77 3.96
CA LEU A 27 7.12 -15.94 3.99
C LEU A 27 7.79 -17.23 3.52
N ALA A 28 8.72 -17.16 2.58
CA ALA A 28 9.51 -18.32 2.16
C ALA A 28 10.42 -18.84 3.28
N SER A 29 10.86 -17.96 4.17
CA SER A 29 11.73 -18.29 5.31
C SER A 29 10.94 -18.64 6.58
N ASP A 30 9.84 -17.93 6.81
CA ASP A 30 8.89 -18.09 7.90
C ASP A 30 7.44 -18.00 7.36
N PRO A 31 6.84 -19.13 6.93
CA PRO A 31 5.47 -19.15 6.45
C PRO A 31 4.42 -18.77 7.50
N GLY A 32 4.81 -18.70 8.78
CA GLY A 32 3.95 -18.30 9.89
C GLY A 32 3.94 -16.80 10.15
N ASP A 33 4.78 -16.02 9.46
CA ASP A 33 4.89 -14.57 9.64
C ASP A 33 3.59 -13.87 9.23
N TRP A 34 2.84 -13.41 10.22
CA TRP A 34 1.53 -12.81 10.00
C TRP A 34 1.63 -11.48 9.26
N GLY A 35 2.58 -10.62 9.63
CA GLY A 35 2.76 -9.29 9.03
C GLY A 35 3.04 -9.38 7.54
N ALA A 36 3.97 -10.26 7.15
CA ALA A 36 4.26 -10.51 5.74
C ALA A 36 3.08 -11.15 5.02
N GLY A 37 2.38 -12.10 5.64
CA GLY A 37 1.19 -12.73 5.08
C GLY A 37 0.06 -11.73 4.83
N PHE A 38 -0.18 -10.84 5.79
CA PHE A 38 -1.17 -9.77 5.71
C PHE A 38 -0.82 -8.79 4.61
N GLN A 39 0.44 -8.32 4.52
CA GLN A 39 0.82 -7.37 3.49
C GLN A 39 0.65 -7.93 2.08
N VAL A 40 1.03 -9.19 1.85
CA VAL A 40 0.84 -9.83 0.54
C VAL A 40 -0.66 -10.00 0.25
N ALA A 41 -1.47 -10.42 1.24
CA ALA A 41 -2.93 -10.48 1.08
C ALA A 41 -3.56 -9.11 0.80
N TRP A 42 -3.02 -8.04 1.39
CA TRP A 42 -3.45 -6.66 1.15
C TRP A 42 -3.25 -6.25 -0.30
N LEU A 43 -2.04 -6.47 -0.82
CA LEU A 43 -1.74 -6.25 -2.23
C LEU A 43 -2.62 -7.10 -3.15
N ASP A 44 -2.81 -8.39 -2.84
CA ASP A 44 -3.70 -9.25 -3.62
C ASP A 44 -5.14 -8.72 -3.61
N GLY A 45 -5.60 -8.14 -2.49
CA GLY A 45 -6.94 -7.56 -2.37
C GLY A 45 -7.13 -6.35 -3.27
N ILE A 46 -6.12 -5.46 -3.28
CA ILE A 46 -6.10 -4.25 -4.13
C ILE A 46 -6.16 -4.60 -5.61
N PHE A 47 -5.45 -5.65 -6.03
CA PHE A 47 -5.36 -6.08 -7.43
C PHE A 47 -6.34 -7.22 -7.77
N GLY A 48 -7.32 -7.52 -6.91
CA GLY A 48 -8.38 -8.48 -7.19
C GLY A 48 -7.93 -9.93 -7.35
N THR A 49 -6.78 -10.30 -6.78
CA THR A 49 -6.23 -11.67 -6.81
C THR A 49 -6.32 -12.38 -5.45
N LEU A 50 -6.89 -11.73 -4.44
CA LEU A 50 -7.04 -12.27 -3.09
C LEU A 50 -8.02 -13.45 -3.05
N THR A 51 -7.57 -14.55 -2.46
CA THR A 51 -8.40 -15.76 -2.23
C THR A 51 -8.84 -15.84 -0.78
N LEU A 52 -10.04 -16.37 -0.51
CA LEU A 52 -10.52 -16.63 0.85
C LEU A 52 -9.59 -17.57 1.65
N ASP A 53 -8.98 -18.57 1.02
CA ASP A 53 -8.00 -19.47 1.65
C ASP A 53 -6.79 -18.72 2.23
N ARG A 54 -6.36 -17.64 1.56
CA ARG A 54 -5.25 -16.79 2.03
C ARG A 54 -5.66 -16.00 3.26
N LEU A 55 -6.91 -15.51 3.30
CA LEU A 55 -7.46 -14.82 4.48
C LEU A 55 -7.63 -15.76 5.67
N ASP A 56 -8.13 -16.97 5.45
CA ASP A 56 -8.32 -17.94 6.51
C ASP A 56 -7.00 -18.30 7.21
N ARG A 57 -5.88 -18.31 6.48
CA ARG A 57 -4.55 -18.53 7.06
C ARG A 57 -4.07 -17.41 7.98
N LEU A 58 -4.60 -16.19 7.82
CA LEU A 58 -4.28 -15.04 8.68
C LEU A 58 -5.12 -14.99 9.96
N ARG A 59 -6.20 -15.77 10.06
CA ARG A 59 -7.02 -15.77 11.27
C ARG A 59 -6.24 -16.34 12.47
N ARG A 60 -6.19 -15.59 13.56
CA ARG A 60 -5.59 -16.00 14.84
C ARG A 60 -6.50 -15.53 16.00
N PRO A 61 -6.60 -16.29 17.11
CA PRO A 61 -7.51 -15.99 18.20
C PRO A 61 -7.07 -14.82 19.10
N ASP A 62 -5.83 -14.37 18.97
CA ASP A 62 -5.17 -13.37 19.82
C ASP A 62 -4.91 -12.04 19.11
N LEU A 63 -5.44 -11.85 17.89
CA LEU A 63 -5.32 -10.60 17.14
C LEU A 63 -5.92 -9.42 17.89
N SER A 64 -5.32 -8.23 17.72
CA SER A 64 -5.92 -7.00 18.20
C SER A 64 -7.18 -6.65 17.41
N ASP A 65 -8.07 -5.84 18.00
CA ASP A 65 -9.27 -5.33 17.32
C ASP A 65 -8.93 -4.63 15.98
N ALA A 66 -7.76 -4.01 15.89
CA ALA A 66 -7.31 -3.35 14.67
C ALA A 66 -6.98 -4.37 13.57
N ALA A 67 -6.29 -5.46 13.92
CA ALA A 67 -6.01 -6.56 13.00
C ALA A 67 -7.28 -7.27 12.55
N GLU A 68 -8.23 -7.52 13.46
CA GLU A 68 -9.52 -8.11 13.11
C GLU A 68 -10.30 -7.24 12.12
N ARG A 69 -10.38 -5.93 12.36
CA ARG A 69 -11.02 -4.99 11.41
C ARG A 69 -10.33 -4.99 10.05
N ALA A 70 -9.01 -5.09 10.01
CA ALA A 70 -8.26 -5.16 8.76
C ALA A 70 -8.53 -6.46 7.99
N LEU A 71 -8.67 -7.59 8.68
CA LEU A 71 -9.07 -8.86 8.06
C LEU A 71 -10.51 -8.82 7.52
N GLU A 72 -11.45 -8.18 8.22
CA GLU A 72 -12.80 -7.98 7.70
C GLU A 72 -12.83 -7.06 6.48
N ALA A 73 -11.99 -6.01 6.45
CA ALA A 73 -11.82 -5.17 5.26
C ALA A 73 -11.30 -5.99 4.07
N LEU A 74 -10.28 -6.83 4.27
CA LEU A 74 -9.76 -7.71 3.23
C LEU A 74 -10.79 -8.74 2.76
N ARG A 75 -11.60 -9.27 3.67
CA ARG A 75 -12.70 -10.15 3.30
C ARG A 75 -13.70 -9.44 2.39
N GLY A 76 -14.03 -8.18 2.70
CA GLY A 76 -14.85 -7.34 1.82
C GLY A 76 -14.24 -7.19 0.43
N MET A 77 -12.92 -6.98 0.33
CA MET A 77 -12.20 -6.92 -0.95
C MET A 77 -12.23 -8.25 -1.72
N ALA A 78 -12.13 -9.39 -1.04
CA ALA A 78 -12.19 -10.70 -1.68
C ALA A 78 -13.60 -11.06 -2.18
N GLU A 79 -14.65 -10.68 -1.44
CA GLU A 79 -16.04 -10.95 -1.80
C GLU A 79 -16.58 -9.98 -2.87
N TYR A 80 -16.15 -8.72 -2.82
CA TYR A 80 -16.60 -7.66 -3.73
C TYR A 80 -15.39 -6.87 -4.29
N PRO A 81 -14.56 -7.50 -5.13
CA PRO A 81 -13.36 -6.86 -5.64
C PRO A 81 -13.74 -5.65 -6.50
N THR A 82 -13.22 -4.48 -6.12
CA THR A 82 -13.20 -3.29 -6.96
C THR A 82 -11.74 -3.01 -7.27
N PRO A 83 -11.11 -3.81 -8.15
CA PRO A 83 -9.68 -3.77 -8.33
C PRO A 83 -9.26 -2.40 -8.85
N LEU A 84 -8.10 -1.96 -8.39
CA LEU A 84 -7.42 -0.84 -9.01
C LEU A 84 -7.11 -1.22 -10.47
N GLU A 85 -7.44 -0.35 -11.43
CA GLU A 85 -7.22 -0.65 -12.85
C GLU A 85 -5.72 -0.79 -13.16
N GLY A 86 -5.36 -1.79 -13.97
CA GLY A 86 -3.97 -2.10 -14.34
C GLY A 86 -3.36 -3.23 -13.53
N GLU A 87 -2.11 -3.55 -13.83
CA GLU A 87 -1.35 -4.57 -13.12
C GLU A 87 -0.58 -3.97 -11.92
N GLU A 88 -0.16 -4.79 -10.96
CA GLU A 88 0.64 -4.30 -9.83
C GLU A 88 1.89 -3.53 -10.28
N SER A 89 2.59 -4.01 -11.30
CA SER A 89 3.79 -3.32 -11.81
C SER A 89 3.50 -1.95 -12.42
N ASP A 90 2.26 -1.67 -12.83
CA ASP A 90 1.86 -0.36 -13.36
C ASP A 90 1.76 0.70 -12.26
N TRP A 91 1.69 0.29 -11.01
CA TRP A 91 1.52 1.16 -9.84
C TRP A 91 2.80 1.29 -9.00
N ASP A 92 3.88 0.61 -9.38
CA ASP A 92 5.19 0.89 -8.81
C ASP A 92 5.62 2.32 -9.17
N ILE A 93 6.16 3.05 -8.18
CA ILE A 93 6.50 4.46 -8.38
C ILE A 93 7.49 4.68 -9.54
N GLU A 94 8.41 3.74 -9.81
CA GLU A 94 9.34 3.87 -10.93
C GLU A 94 8.64 3.70 -12.28
N ALA A 95 7.64 2.82 -12.36
CA ALA A 95 6.82 2.67 -13.56
C ALA A 95 5.96 3.93 -13.77
N LEU A 96 5.38 4.47 -12.71
CA LEU A 96 4.65 5.74 -12.74
C LEU A 96 5.57 6.88 -13.19
N ARG A 97 6.80 6.98 -12.68
CA ARG A 97 7.81 7.97 -13.11
C ARG A 97 8.20 7.82 -14.57
N ALA A 98 8.37 6.60 -15.05
CA ALA A 98 8.69 6.33 -16.45
C ALA A 98 7.56 6.78 -17.39
N ARG A 99 6.29 6.52 -17.03
CA ARG A 99 5.12 6.94 -17.83
C ARG A 99 4.83 8.44 -17.71
N GLY A 100 4.89 8.96 -16.49
CA GLY A 100 4.64 10.36 -16.14
C GLY A 100 5.83 11.28 -16.41
N HIS A 101 6.90 10.79 -17.06
CA HIS A 101 8.06 11.61 -17.43
C HIS A 101 7.67 12.75 -18.39
N GLU A 102 6.69 12.51 -19.27
CA GLU A 102 6.19 13.51 -20.21
C GLU A 102 5.11 14.43 -19.60
N GLU A 103 4.65 14.11 -18.39
CA GLU A 103 3.59 14.87 -17.72
C GLU A 103 4.18 16.07 -16.97
N GLU A 104 4.02 17.25 -17.57
CA GLU A 104 4.44 18.53 -17.00
C GLU A 104 3.54 18.99 -15.84
N TYR A 105 2.31 18.47 -15.75
CA TYR A 105 1.29 18.93 -14.80
C TYR A 105 1.21 18.04 -13.55
N SER A 106 1.11 18.66 -12.37
CA SER A 106 0.87 17.98 -11.08
C SER A 106 -0.43 17.17 -11.06
N SER A 107 -1.44 17.60 -11.84
CA SER A 107 -2.78 17.02 -11.85
C SER A 107 -2.80 15.52 -12.20
N TRP A 108 -1.87 15.06 -13.05
CA TRP A 108 -1.71 13.64 -13.35
C TRP A 108 -1.27 12.86 -12.11
N TRP A 109 -0.27 13.37 -11.39
CA TRP A 109 0.27 12.77 -10.17
C TRP A 109 -0.75 12.80 -9.03
N GLU A 110 -1.49 13.90 -8.86
CA GLU A 110 -2.59 14.01 -7.91
C GLU A 110 -3.70 12.98 -8.16
N ALA A 111 -4.08 12.78 -9.43
CA ALA A 111 -5.12 11.83 -9.80
C ALA A 111 -4.69 10.39 -9.46
N HIS A 112 -3.42 10.04 -9.71
CA HIS A 112 -2.85 8.74 -9.36
C HIS A 112 -2.71 8.60 -7.84
N GLY A 113 -2.21 9.61 -7.14
CA GLY A 113 -2.09 9.60 -5.68
C GLY A 113 -3.44 9.42 -4.98
N LYS A 114 -4.48 10.12 -5.46
CA LYS A 114 -5.85 9.96 -4.96
C LYS A 114 -6.41 8.56 -5.22
N SER A 115 -6.09 7.97 -6.36
CA SER A 115 -6.52 6.62 -6.72
C SER A 115 -5.81 5.57 -5.85
N ALA A 116 -4.49 5.71 -5.68
CA ALA A 116 -3.68 4.88 -4.80
C ALA A 116 -4.15 4.97 -3.33
N ALA A 117 -4.44 6.18 -2.83
CA ALA A 117 -4.93 6.40 -1.47
C ALA A 117 -6.28 5.70 -1.23
N LYS A 118 -7.22 5.81 -2.18
CA LYS A 118 -8.52 5.11 -2.11
C LYS A 118 -8.38 3.60 -2.12
N ALA A 119 -7.39 3.08 -2.84
CA ALA A 119 -7.10 1.66 -2.89
C ALA A 119 -6.33 1.16 -1.66
N GLY A 120 -5.73 2.04 -0.85
CA GLY A 120 -4.89 1.64 0.28
C GLY A 120 -3.43 1.37 -0.08
N LEU A 121 -2.95 1.88 -1.23
CA LEU A 121 -1.54 1.93 -1.61
C LEU A 121 -0.87 3.19 -1.04
N TYR A 122 -0.81 3.31 0.28
CA TYR A 122 -0.47 4.58 0.94
C TYR A 122 0.91 5.11 0.57
N GLY A 123 1.94 4.26 0.43
CA GLY A 123 3.27 4.72 0.01
C GLY A 123 3.33 5.19 -1.45
N VAL A 124 2.56 4.56 -2.36
CA VAL A 124 2.42 5.05 -3.74
C VAL A 124 1.70 6.40 -3.76
N ALA A 125 0.68 6.54 -2.91
CA ALA A 125 -0.08 7.78 -2.80
C ALA A 125 0.81 8.95 -2.33
N ASP A 126 1.64 8.71 -1.33
CA ASP A 126 2.61 9.66 -0.80
C ASP A 126 3.71 9.98 -1.84
N ALA A 127 4.26 8.97 -2.50
CA ALA A 127 5.27 9.20 -3.54
C ALA A 127 4.70 9.99 -4.75
N CYS A 128 3.43 9.77 -5.12
CA CYS A 128 2.77 10.58 -6.15
C CYS A 128 2.56 12.04 -5.68
N LEU A 129 2.27 12.24 -4.40
CA LEU A 129 2.14 13.57 -3.80
C LEU A 129 3.47 14.34 -3.88
N GLU A 130 4.59 13.70 -3.55
CA GLU A 130 5.92 14.29 -3.69
C GLU A 130 6.26 14.67 -5.14
N GLU A 131 5.87 13.83 -6.11
CA GLU A 131 6.08 14.10 -7.55
C GLU A 131 5.20 15.25 -8.06
N ALA A 132 3.98 15.40 -7.52
CA ALA A 132 3.08 16.52 -7.81
C ALA A 132 3.66 17.83 -7.28
N GLU A 133 4.09 17.85 -6.01
CA GLU A 133 4.71 19.01 -5.35
C GLU A 133 5.97 19.48 -6.08
N ARG A 134 6.81 18.54 -6.54
CA ARG A 134 8.03 18.84 -7.29
C ARG A 134 7.74 19.57 -8.62
N ARG A 135 6.60 19.32 -9.24
CA ARG A 135 6.20 19.87 -10.55
C ARG A 135 5.42 21.18 -10.46
N GLU A 136 4.84 21.50 -9.31
CA GLU A 136 4.19 22.79 -9.04
C GLU A 136 4.93 23.65 -8.01
N PRO A 137 6.10 24.24 -8.37
CA PRO A 137 6.86 25.10 -7.47
C PRO A 137 6.17 26.44 -7.16
N SER A 138 5.03 26.75 -7.78
CA SER A 138 4.29 28.00 -7.65
C SER A 138 3.46 28.13 -6.36
N GLY A 139 3.38 27.06 -5.55
CA GLY A 139 2.67 27.09 -4.27
C GLY A 139 1.17 26.76 -4.34
N ALA A 140 0.66 26.21 -5.44
CA ALA A 140 -0.69 25.63 -5.46
C ALA A 140 -0.88 24.55 -4.36
N TYR A 141 0.22 23.91 -3.98
CA TYR A 141 0.29 22.92 -2.90
C TYR A 141 0.32 23.45 -1.46
N TRP A 142 0.22 24.77 -1.25
CA TRP A 142 0.08 25.33 0.12
C TRP A 142 -1.21 24.89 0.82
N ASP A 143 -2.24 24.48 0.07
CA ASP A 143 -3.46 23.87 0.59
C ASP A 143 -3.67 22.51 -0.10
N PRO A 144 -2.98 21.46 0.37
CA PRO A 144 -3.00 20.17 -0.30
C PRO A 144 -4.41 19.55 -0.22
N PRO A 145 -4.78 18.69 -1.19
CA PRO A 145 -6.11 18.09 -1.21
C PRO A 145 -6.43 17.38 0.11
N SER A 146 -7.64 17.53 0.64
CA SER A 146 -8.00 17.05 2.00
C SER A 146 -7.72 15.57 2.30
N TRP A 147 -7.62 14.71 1.28
CA TRP A 147 -7.27 13.30 1.43
C TRP A 147 -5.80 13.08 1.85
N THR A 148 -4.91 14.03 1.58
CA THR A 148 -3.49 13.95 1.91
C THR A 148 -3.24 14.09 3.41
N HIS A 149 -4.08 14.86 4.12
CA HIS A 149 -3.95 15.09 5.57
C HIS A 149 -3.97 13.81 6.41
N SER A 150 -4.68 12.77 5.92
CA SER A 150 -4.76 11.48 6.60
C SER A 150 -3.68 10.48 6.16
N LEU A 151 -2.96 10.71 5.06
CA LEU A 151 -2.04 9.71 4.51
C LEU A 151 -0.95 9.28 5.48
N PRO A 152 -0.23 10.18 6.18
CA PRO A 152 0.83 9.75 7.09
C PRO A 152 0.29 8.85 8.20
N ALA A 153 -0.86 9.22 8.77
CA ALA A 153 -1.50 8.44 9.83
C ALA A 153 -1.99 7.07 9.32
N LEU A 154 -2.51 7.00 8.09
CA LEU A 154 -2.95 5.74 7.47
C LEU A 154 -1.77 4.82 7.19
N LEU A 155 -0.68 5.36 6.63
CA LEU A 155 0.54 4.62 6.35
C LEU A 155 1.18 4.09 7.65
N ASP A 156 1.31 4.95 8.67
CA ASP A 156 1.90 4.58 9.95
C ASP A 156 1.05 3.54 10.68
N ALA A 157 -0.28 3.70 10.69
CA ALA A 157 -1.18 2.70 11.28
C ALA A 157 -1.09 1.35 10.56
N HIS A 158 -1.00 1.37 9.23
CA HIS A 158 -0.83 0.15 8.42
C HIS A 158 0.50 -0.56 8.71
N LEU A 159 1.60 0.18 8.75
CA LEU A 159 2.92 -0.38 9.05
C LEU A 159 3.04 -0.84 10.52
N ALA A 160 2.41 -0.13 11.46
CA ALA A 160 2.34 -0.57 12.85
C ALA A 160 1.59 -1.90 12.96
N LEU A 161 0.47 -2.05 12.25
CA LEU A 161 -0.30 -3.30 12.21
C LEU A 161 0.53 -4.46 11.63
N VAL A 162 1.28 -4.22 10.56
CA VAL A 162 2.17 -5.23 9.94
C VAL A 162 3.29 -5.63 10.90
N ALA A 163 3.83 -4.68 11.66
CA ALA A 163 4.94 -4.93 12.58
C ALA A 163 4.50 -5.66 13.86
N ASP A 164 3.33 -5.33 14.40
CA ASP A 164 2.78 -5.93 15.62
C ASP A 164 1.24 -6.04 15.57
N PRO A 165 0.70 -7.17 15.07
CA PRO A 165 -0.74 -7.36 14.94
C PRO A 165 -1.44 -7.72 16.26
N PHE A 166 -0.69 -7.83 17.36
CA PHE A 166 -1.20 -8.25 18.67
C PHE A 166 -1.18 -7.12 19.72
N ALA A 167 -0.62 -5.95 19.37
CA ALA A 167 -0.54 -4.76 20.22
C ALA A 167 -1.86 -3.98 20.34
#